data_AF-A0A1E4KF22-F1
#
_entry.id   AF-A0A1E4KF22-F1
#
_cell.length_a   1.000
_cell.length_b   1.000
_cell.length_c   1.000
_cell.angle_alpha   90.00
_cell.angle_beta   90.00
_cell.angle_gamma   90.00
#
_symmetry.space_group_name_H-M   'P 1'
#
loop_
_entity.id
_entity.type
_entity.pdbx_description
1 polymer ?
#
loop_
_entity_poly.entity_id
_entity_poly.type
_entity_poly.pdbx_seq_one_letter_code
_entity_poly.pdbx_strand_id
1 'polypeptide(L)'
;MAGMRQSFHDIAVPTRGKGLVAFTAQVRDWVQASGIRQGLLTLYIRHTSASLLIQENCDQTVQTDLERFLSRLVPEGDPIYEHTLEGADDMPA
;
A
#
# COMPACT_ATOMS: atom_id res chain seq x y z
N MET A 1 -33.84 -2.62 -15.96
CA MET A 1 -33.05 -2.33 -14.74
C MET A 1 -31.61 -2.70 -15.04
N ALA A 2 -30.64 -1.81 -14.82
CA ALA A 2 -29.24 -2.16 -14.98
C ALA A 2 -28.86 -3.17 -13.89
N GLY A 3 -28.36 -4.34 -14.28
CA GLY A 3 -27.91 -5.37 -13.35
C GLY A 3 -26.64 -4.95 -12.61
N MET A 4 -26.36 -5.62 -11.48
CA MET A 4 -25.09 -5.48 -10.77
C MET A 4 -23.93 -5.75 -11.74
N ARG A 5 -22.94 -4.85 -11.77
CA ARG A 5 -21.70 -5.00 -12.53
C ARG A 5 -20.54 -5.16 -11.56
N GLN A 6 -19.62 -6.06 -11.87
CA GLN A 6 -18.36 -6.25 -11.14
C GLN A 6 -17.20 -6.23 -12.14
N SER A 7 -16.06 -5.71 -11.72
CA SER A 7 -14.83 -5.67 -12.51
C SER A 7 -13.64 -5.91 -11.59
N PHE A 8 -12.61 -6.57 -12.11
CA PHE A 8 -11.39 -6.91 -11.39
C PHE A 8 -10.17 -6.48 -12.21
N HIS A 9 -9.11 -6.09 -11.53
CA HIS A 9 -7.86 -5.70 -12.16
C HIS A 9 -6.70 -5.86 -11.18
N ASP A 10 -5.55 -6.27 -11.73
CA ASP A 10 -4.31 -6.41 -11.00
C ASP A 10 -3.42 -5.20 -11.30
N ILE A 11 -2.99 -4.49 -10.24
CA ILE A 11 -2.02 -3.39 -10.32
C ILE A 11 -0.69 -3.88 -9.76
N ALA A 12 0.38 -3.78 -10.56
CA ALA A 12 1.74 -3.99 -10.10
C ALA A 12 2.37 -2.62 -9.76
N VAL A 13 2.89 -2.51 -8.54
CA VAL A 13 3.58 -1.30 -8.05
C VAL A 13 5.05 -1.66 -7.81
N PRO A 14 5.98 -1.19 -8.66
CA PRO A 14 7.40 -1.41 -8.43
C PRO A 14 7.89 -0.57 -7.25
N THR A 15 8.60 -1.19 -6.31
CA THR A 15 9.19 -0.52 -5.15
C THR A 15 10.72 -0.53 -5.22
N ARG A 16 11.37 0.38 -4.49
CA ARG A 16 12.83 0.43 -4.34
C ARG A 16 13.16 0.51 -2.85
N GLY A 17 13.06 -0.63 -2.18
CA GLY A 17 13.16 -0.73 -0.72
C GLY A 17 11.91 -0.21 0.00
N LYS A 18 12.05 -0.06 1.31
CA LYS A 18 11.02 0.45 2.22
C LYS A 18 10.66 1.91 1.92
N GLY A 19 9.38 2.23 2.01
CA GLY A 19 8.87 3.60 1.88
C GLY A 19 7.41 3.64 1.47
N LEU A 20 6.90 4.84 1.28
CA LEU A 20 5.54 5.08 0.83
C LEU A 20 5.51 5.24 -0.69
N VAL A 21 4.70 4.43 -1.38
CA VAL A 21 4.58 4.49 -2.84
C VAL A 21 3.13 4.82 -3.23
N ALA A 22 2.94 6.00 -3.79
CA ALA A 22 1.64 6.43 -4.27
C ALA A 22 1.26 5.70 -5.58
N PHE A 23 0.08 5.06 -5.57
CA PHE A 23 -0.47 4.35 -6.73
C PHE A 23 -1.90 4.83 -7.08
N THR A 24 -2.35 5.94 -6.49
CA THR A 24 -3.69 6.53 -6.67
C THR A 24 -4.04 6.78 -8.14
N ALA A 25 -3.06 7.18 -8.95
CA ALA A 25 -3.29 7.41 -10.39
C ALA A 25 -3.71 6.12 -11.11
N GLN A 26 -3.02 5.02 -10.88
CA GLN A 26 -3.33 3.72 -11.50
C GLN A 26 -4.74 3.24 -11.11
N VAL A 27 -5.12 3.39 -9.84
CA VAL A 27 -6.47 3.05 -9.36
C VAL A 27 -7.52 3.93 -10.02
N ARG A 28 -7.31 5.25 -10.03
CA ARG A 28 -8.26 6.21 -10.62
C ARG A 28 -8.47 5.94 -12.09
N ASP A 29 -7.40 5.71 -12.84
CA ASP A 29 -7.46 5.50 -14.29
C ASP A 29 -8.23 4.21 -14.61
N TRP A 30 -8.02 3.14 -13.84
CA TRP A 30 -8.81 1.91 -13.97
C TRP A 30 -10.29 2.10 -13.60
N VAL A 31 -10.58 2.76 -12.47
CA VAL A 31 -11.95 3.03 -12.03
C VAL A 31 -12.71 3.84 -13.09
N GLN A 32 -12.07 4.85 -13.67
CA GLN A 32 -12.64 5.63 -14.77
C GLN A 32 -12.93 4.76 -16.00
N ALA A 33 -11.98 3.90 -16.40
CA ALA A 33 -12.15 2.99 -17.52
C ALA A 33 -13.26 1.96 -17.32
N SER A 34 -13.59 1.59 -16.08
CA SER A 34 -14.68 0.64 -15.77
C SER A 34 -16.08 1.15 -16.19
N GLY A 35 -16.24 2.48 -16.27
CA GLY A 35 -17.53 3.14 -16.51
C GLY A 35 -18.57 2.96 -15.38
N ILE A 36 -18.17 2.42 -14.22
CA ILE A 36 -19.05 2.32 -13.04
C ILE A 36 -19.12 3.70 -12.39
N ARG A 37 -20.33 4.27 -12.33
CA ARG A 37 -20.55 5.63 -11.78
C ARG A 37 -20.70 5.65 -10.26
N GLN A 38 -21.24 4.58 -9.69
CA GLN A 38 -21.49 4.43 -8.26
C GLN A 38 -21.32 2.97 -7.90
N GLY A 39 -20.58 2.69 -6.84
CA GLY A 39 -20.29 1.33 -6.39
C GLY A 39 -19.31 1.33 -5.22
N LEU A 40 -18.83 0.14 -4.89
CA LEU A 40 -17.80 -0.08 -3.88
C LEU A 40 -16.49 -0.46 -4.57
N LEU A 41 -15.39 0.18 -4.17
CA LEU A 41 -14.03 -0.19 -4.56
C LEU A 41 -13.38 -0.95 -3.41
N THR A 42 -12.98 -2.20 -3.66
CA THR A 42 -12.16 -2.97 -2.74
C THR A 42 -10.73 -3.01 -3.27
N LEU A 43 -9.77 -2.54 -2.47
CA LEU A 43 -8.35 -2.70 -2.73
C LEU A 43 -7.81 -3.77 -1.78
N TYR A 44 -7.09 -4.73 -2.34
CA TYR A 44 -6.50 -5.83 -1.59
C TYR A 44 -5.04 -5.98 -1.99
N ILE A 45 -4.17 -6.09 -0.99
CA ILE A 45 -2.74 -6.33 -1.19
C ILE A 45 -2.44 -7.81 -0.98
N ARG A 46 -1.75 -8.43 -1.94
CA ARG A 46 -1.38 -9.86 -1.92
C ARG A 46 -0.02 -10.12 -1.26
N HIS A 47 0.38 -9.26 -0.33
CA HIS A 47 1.67 -9.30 0.37
C HIS A 47 1.46 -9.10 1.86
N THR A 48 2.25 -9.79 2.68
CA THR A 48 2.23 -9.69 4.15
C THR A 48 3.15 -8.59 4.68
N SER A 49 4.18 -8.23 3.92
CA SER A 49 5.21 -7.21 4.24
C SER A 49 4.88 -5.81 3.70
N ALA A 50 3.59 -5.55 3.42
CA ALA A 50 3.15 -4.27 2.90
C ALA A 50 1.69 -4.00 3.29
N SER A 51 1.36 -2.71 3.44
CA SER A 51 0.03 -2.26 3.83
C SER A 51 -0.52 -1.21 2.86
N LEU A 52 -1.85 -1.09 2.81
CA LEU A 52 -2.53 -0.02 2.09
C LEU A 52 -2.87 1.12 3.07
N LEU A 53 -2.58 2.36 2.67
CA LEU A 53 -2.86 3.55 3.45
C LEU A 53 -3.64 4.57 2.61
N ILE A 54 -4.60 5.23 3.26
CA ILE A 54 -5.21 6.46 2.77
C ILE A 54 -4.72 7.60 3.68
N GLN A 55 -4.00 8.55 3.10
CA GLN A 55 -3.46 9.70 3.83
C GLN A 55 -3.35 10.93 2.93
N GLU A 56 -2.93 12.06 3.52
CA GLU A 56 -2.53 13.23 2.74
C GLU A 56 -1.25 12.96 1.95
N ASN A 57 -1.27 13.28 0.66
CA ASN A 57 -0.13 13.09 -0.24
C ASN A 57 0.18 14.36 -1.07
N CYS A 58 -0.23 15.52 -0.55
CA CYS A 58 0.05 16.84 -1.15
C CYS A 58 1.38 17.40 -0.63
N ASP A 59 1.58 17.36 0.69
CA ASP A 59 2.81 17.76 1.33
C ASP A 59 3.76 16.55 1.48
N GLN A 60 4.98 16.68 0.96
CA GLN A 60 6.01 15.64 1.05
C GLN A 60 6.51 15.44 2.50
N THR A 61 6.37 16.45 3.35
CA THR A 61 6.78 16.37 4.76
C THR A 61 5.92 15.40 5.54
N VAL A 62 4.61 15.30 5.25
CA VAL A 62 3.69 14.34 5.89
C VAL A 62 4.15 12.91 5.65
N GLN A 63 4.52 12.57 4.40
CA GLN A 63 5.07 11.26 4.06
C GLN A 63 6.39 10.99 4.81
N THR A 64 7.29 11.98 4.81
CA THR A 64 8.61 11.86 5.47
C THR A 64 8.47 11.67 6.98
N ASP A 65 7.55 12.39 7.62
CA ASP A 65 7.31 12.29 9.06
C ASP A 65 6.65 10.97 9.43
N LEU A 66 5.74 10.46 8.59
CA LEU A 66 5.17 9.12 8.78
C LEU A 66 6.25 8.03 8.65
N GLU A 67 7.12 8.09 7.64
CA GLU A 67 8.22 7.15 7.48
C GLU A 67 9.18 7.18 8.68
N ARG A 68 9.52 8.37 9.17
CA ARG A 68 10.35 8.56 10.37
C ARG A 68 9.68 8.02 11.62
N PHE A 69 8.37 8.28 11.78
CA PHE A 69 7.60 7.79 12.90
C PHE A 69 7.57 6.26 12.94
N LEU A 70 7.27 5.61 11.82
CA LEU A 70 7.24 4.16 11.71
C LEU A 70 8.62 3.55 11.97
N SER A 71 9.68 4.13 11.40
CA SER A 71 11.06 3.67 11.62
C SER A 71 11.53 3.81 13.08
N ARG A 72 10.98 4.79 13.81
CA ARG A 72 11.23 4.94 15.25
C ARG A 72 10.37 3.99 16.10
N LEU A 73 9.11 3.78 15.71
CA LEU A 73 8.17 2.93 16.43
C LEU A 73 8.56 1.45 16.34
N VAL A 74 9.03 1.04 15.17
CA VAL A 74 9.35 -0.36 14.86
C VAL A 74 10.70 -0.40 14.12
N PRO A 75 11.82 -0.44 14.86
CA PRO A 75 13.15 -0.42 14.26
C PRO A 75 13.45 -1.68 13.46
N GLU A 76 14.24 -1.52 12.39
CA GLU A 76 14.77 -2.66 11.62
C GLU A 76 15.81 -3.43 12.42
N GLY A 77 15.76 -4.75 12.33
CA GLY A 77 16.72 -5.63 13.02
C GLY A 77 16.64 -5.58 14.54
N ASP A 78 15.51 -5.14 15.11
CA ASP A 78 15.33 -5.15 16.56
C ASP A 78 15.46 -6.60 17.10
N PRO A 79 16.39 -6.87 18.03
CA PRO A 79 16.63 -8.22 18.56
C PRO A 79 15.45 -8.80 19.36
N ILE A 80 14.39 -8.03 19.60
CA ILE A 80 13.14 -8.58 20.15
C ILE A 80 12.45 -9.57 19.21
N TYR A 81 12.75 -9.51 17.90
CA TYR A 81 12.11 -10.37 16.91
C TYR A 81 12.78 -11.74 16.81
N GLU A 82 12.01 -12.79 17.03
CA GLU A 82 12.44 -14.18 16.85
C GLU A 82 12.35 -14.62 15.38
N HIS A 83 11.44 -14.02 14.61
CA HIS A 83 11.22 -14.29 13.19
C HIS A 83 12.37 -13.71 12.36
N THR A 84 13.39 -14.52 12.09
CA THR A 84 14.65 -14.11 11.43
C THR A 84 15.07 -15.06 10.31
N LEU A 85 14.21 -16.02 9.98
CA LEU A 85 14.56 -17.12 9.08
C LEU A 85 14.55 -16.72 7.59
N GLU A 86 13.81 -15.67 7.20
CA GLU A 86 13.70 -15.24 5.80
C GLU A 86 14.71 -14.13 5.43
N GLY A 87 15.55 -13.72 6.38
CA GLY A 87 16.65 -12.78 6.19
C GLY A 87 16.43 -11.42 6.86
N ALA A 88 17.32 -10.47 6.55
CA ALA A 88 17.34 -9.16 7.21
C ALA A 88 16.19 -8.22 6.82
N ASP A 89 15.41 -8.56 5.78
CA ASP A 89 14.29 -7.76 5.25
C ASP A 89 12.90 -8.28 5.72
N ASP A 90 12.90 -9.29 6.61
CA ASP A 90 11.70 -10.00 7.03
C ASP A 90 10.97 -9.27 8.17
N MET A 91 11.70 -8.92 9.23
CA MET A 91 11.16 -8.13 10.34
C MET A 91 11.73 -6.71 10.31
N PRO A 92 10.88 -5.68 10.51
CA PRO A 92 9.53 -5.76 11.04
C PRO A 92 8.44 -5.53 9.97
N ALA A 93 8.61 -6.14 8.79
CA ALA A 93 7.85 -5.78 7.59
C ALA A 93 6.33 -5.83 7.75
#